data_AF-A0A2T5HGY4-F1
#
_entry.id   AF-A0A2T5HGY4-F1
#
_cell.length_a   1.000
_cell.length_b   1.000
_cell.length_c   1.000
_cell.angle_alpha   90.00
_cell.angle_beta   90.00
_cell.angle_gamma   90.00
#
_symmetry.space_group_name_H-M   'P 1'
#
loop_
_entity.id
_entity.type
_entity.pdbx_description
1 polymer ?
#
loop_
_entity_poly.entity_id
_entity_poly.type
_entity_poly.pdbx_seq_one_letter_code
_entity_poly.pdbx_strand_id
1 'polypeptide(L)'
;MIHAGIHTNSRINIIYINSENIENEGTYSLTNMDAILVLGGFGKRSVEGKIMAINLSSTNPIPYLGICFGMQLTVIEYARKKPVSHRCA
;
A
#
# COMPACT_ATOMS: atom_id res chain seq x y z
N MET A 1 12.47 6.47 -7.60
CA MET A 1 11.47 7.56 -7.58
C MET A 1 11.96 8.78 -8.36
N ILE A 2 12.97 9.54 -7.91
CA ILE A 2 13.41 10.78 -8.60
C ILE A 2 13.72 10.58 -10.08
N HIS A 3 14.52 9.57 -10.43
CA HIS A 3 14.84 9.28 -11.84
C HIS A 3 13.59 8.98 -12.69
N ALA A 4 12.64 8.21 -12.15
CA ALA A 4 11.38 7.93 -12.81
C ALA A 4 10.53 9.19 -12.98
N GLY A 5 10.46 10.06 -11.95
CA GLY A 5 9.76 11.34 -12.03
C GLY A 5 10.32 12.28 -13.10
N ILE A 6 11.65 12.34 -13.25
CA ILE A 6 12.29 13.10 -14.33
C ILE A 6 11.88 12.51 -15.70
N HIS A 7 11.99 11.19 -15.85
CA HIS A 7 11.64 10.51 -17.10
C HIS A 7 10.16 10.70 -17.49
N THR A 8 9.24 10.77 -16.52
CA THR A 8 7.80 10.97 -16.77
C THR A 8 7.36 12.43 -16.65
N ASN A 9 8.30 13.38 -16.57
CA ASN A 9 8.03 14.81 -16.34
C ASN A 9 7.03 15.07 -15.20
N SER A 10 7.16 14.32 -14.10
CA SER A 10 6.27 14.33 -12.95
C SER A 10 7.04 14.64 -11.67
N ARG A 11 6.53 15.55 -10.83
CA ARG A 11 7.10 15.81 -9.50
C ARG A 11 6.55 14.78 -8.50
N ILE A 12 7.41 13.92 -7.98
CA ILE A 12 7.04 12.93 -6.96
C ILE A 12 7.23 13.54 -5.57
N ASN A 13 6.15 13.66 -4.81
CA ASN A 13 6.18 14.03 -3.39
C ASN A 13 6.04 12.75 -2.53
N ILE A 14 7.04 12.44 -1.71
CA ILE A 14 7.04 11.21 -0.90
C ILE A 14 6.68 11.57 0.54
N ILE A 15 5.57 11.01 1.02
CA ILE A 15 5.14 11.10 2.41
C ILE A 15 5.42 9.76 3.07
N TYR A 16 6.32 9.75 4.05
CA TYR A 16 6.64 8.55 4.81
C TYR A 16 5.62 8.35 5.93
N ILE A 17 4.98 7.19 5.94
CA ILE A 17 3.98 6.81 6.95
C ILE A 17 4.45 5.55 7.65
N ASN A 18 4.47 5.57 8.98
CA ASN A 18 4.76 4.38 9.77
C ASN A 18 3.52 3.47 9.80
N SER A 19 3.69 2.20 9.44
CA SER A 19 2.63 1.20 9.47
C SER A 19 2.04 0.96 10.86
N GLU A 20 2.79 1.17 11.94
CA GLU A 20 2.24 1.07 13.30
C GLU A 20 1.20 2.17 13.57
N ASN A 21 1.35 3.36 12.98
CA ASN A 21 0.35 4.40 13.11
C ASN A 21 -0.95 3.99 12.40
N ILE A 22 -0.84 3.26 11.28
CA ILE A 22 -2.01 2.74 10.57
C ILE A 22 -2.73 1.67 11.41
N GLU A 23 -1.98 0.83 12.13
CA GLU A 23 -2.55 -0.19 13.04
C GLU A 23 -3.35 0.46 14.18
N ASN A 24 -2.83 1.55 14.75
CA ASN A 24 -3.43 2.19 15.92
C ASN A 24 -4.51 3.22 15.58
N GLU A 25 -4.30 4.01 14.54
CA GLU A 25 -5.11 5.19 14.19
C GLU A 25 -6.01 4.95 12.97
N GLY A 26 -5.80 3.85 12.24
CA GLY A 26 -6.54 3.50 11.03
C GLY A 26 -5.93 4.08 9.75
N THR A 27 -6.64 3.92 8.63
CA THR A 27 -6.12 4.25 7.29
C THR A 27 -6.36 5.68 6.84
N TYR A 28 -6.78 6.60 7.73
CA TYR A 28 -7.11 7.98 7.38
C TYR A 28 -5.94 8.74 6.75
N SER A 29 -4.70 8.44 7.16
CA SER A 29 -3.49 9.03 6.58
C SER A 29 -3.26 8.66 5.12
N LEU A 30 -3.94 7.61 4.62
CA LEU A 30 -3.80 7.11 3.25
C LEU A 30 -4.88 7.61 2.29
N THR A 31 -6.00 8.14 2.78
CA THR A 31 -7.17 8.45 1.93
C THR A 31 -6.95 9.61 0.95
N ASN A 32 -5.98 10.48 1.25
CA ASN A 32 -5.63 11.64 0.42
C ASN A 32 -4.36 11.38 -0.42
N MET A 33 -3.87 10.15 -0.50
CA MET A 33 -2.68 9.80 -1.27
C MET A 33 -3.06 9.41 -2.70
N ASP A 34 -2.26 9.86 -3.68
CA ASP A 34 -2.45 9.50 -5.08
C ASP A 34 -2.05 8.06 -5.39
N ALA A 35 -1.15 7.48 -4.59
CA ALA A 35 -0.72 6.09 -4.68
C ALA A 35 -0.10 5.62 -3.36
N ILE A 36 -0.13 4.31 -3.11
CA ILE A 36 0.46 3.68 -1.94
C ILE A 36 1.64 2.79 -2.40
N LEU A 37 2.81 3.02 -1.79
CA LEU A 37 3.99 2.18 -1.97
C LEU A 37 4.31 1.49 -0.64
N VAL A 38 4.14 0.17 -0.58
CA VAL A 38 4.52 -0.63 0.59
C VAL A 38 5.88 -1.27 0.37
N LEU A 39 6.82 -0.85 1.20
CA LEU A 39 8.16 -1.40 1.25
C LEU A 39 8.22 -2.64 2.16
N GLY A 40 9.29 -3.42 1.98
CA GLY A 40 9.61 -4.51 2.90
C GLY A 40 9.80 -4.00 4.33
N GLY A 41 9.49 -4.84 5.31
CA GLY A 41 9.75 -4.59 6.72
C GLY A 41 10.13 -5.88 7.39
N PHE A 42 11.11 -5.83 8.28
CA PHE A 42 11.61 -7.00 9.00
C PHE A 42 11.00 -7.06 10.40
N GLY A 43 10.71 -8.27 10.87
CA GLY A 43 10.12 -8.51 12.19
C GLY A 43 8.61 -8.74 12.15
N LYS A 44 8.02 -8.94 13.34
CA LYS A 44 6.59 -9.29 13.49
C LYS A 44 5.65 -8.08 13.62
N ARG A 45 6.21 -6.90 13.90
CA ARG A 45 5.43 -5.65 14.01
C ARG A 45 5.16 -5.08 12.62
N SER A 46 4.21 -4.16 12.50
CA SER A 46 3.96 -3.41 11.26
C SER A 46 3.34 -4.21 10.10
N VAL A 47 2.95 -5.47 10.31
CA VAL A 47 2.38 -6.33 9.25
C VAL A 47 0.92 -5.98 8.99
N GLU A 48 0.12 -5.83 10.05
CA GLU A 48 -1.32 -5.64 9.91
C GLU A 48 -1.63 -4.23 9.36
N GLY A 49 -0.84 -3.22 9.71
CA GLY A 49 -0.99 -1.88 9.15
C GLY A 49 -0.74 -1.85 7.64
N LYS A 50 0.20 -2.67 7.16
CA LYS A 50 0.46 -2.84 5.72
C LYS A 50 -0.68 -3.59 5.03
N ILE A 51 -1.27 -4.60 5.67
CA ILE A 51 -2.46 -5.31 5.18
C ILE A 51 -3.67 -4.36 5.12
N MET A 52 -3.85 -3.49 6.12
CA MET A 52 -4.91 -2.46 6.10
C MET A 52 -4.73 -1.49 4.91
N ALA A 53 -3.50 -1.09 4.60
CA ALA A 53 -3.21 -0.26 3.43
C ALA A 53 -3.54 -0.98 2.10
N ILE A 54 -3.23 -2.28 1.99
CA ILE A 54 -3.60 -3.11 0.83
C ILE A 54 -5.12 -3.19 0.69
N ASN A 55 -5.83 -3.42 1.80
CA ASN A 55 -7.28 -3.55 1.78
C ASN A 55 -7.94 -2.24 1.34
N LEU A 56 -7.49 -1.09 1.85
CA LEU A 56 -7.97 0.22 1.40
C LEU A 56 -7.77 0.40 -0.12
N SER A 57 -6.59 0.06 -0.65
CA SER A 57 -6.33 0.15 -2.09
C SER A 57 -7.16 -0.80 -2.94
N SER A 58 -7.67 -1.90 -2.36
CA SER A 58 -8.55 -2.84 -3.05
C SER A 58 -10.01 -2.38 -3.10
N THR A 59 -10.43 -1.49 -2.19
CA THR A 59 -11.80 -0.96 -2.15
C THR A 59 -11.93 0.45 -2.73
N ASN A 60 -10.81 1.16 -2.87
CA ASN A 60 -10.74 2.53 -3.36
C ASN A 60 -9.85 2.60 -4.61
N PRO A 61 -10.05 3.57 -5.51
CA PRO A 61 -9.25 3.71 -6.72
C PRO A 61 -7.85 4.32 -6.44
N ILE A 62 -7.19 3.90 -5.36
CA ILE A 62 -5.83 4.34 -5.01
C ILE A 62 -4.87 3.24 -5.47
N PRO A 63 -4.04 3.48 -6.50
CA PRO A 63 -3.05 2.52 -6.96
C PRO A 63 -2.11 2.08 -5.84
N TYR A 64 -1.80 0.78 -5.82
CA TYR A 64 -0.91 0.16 -4.84
C TYR A 64 0.26 -0.54 -5.53
N LEU A 65 1.46 -0.39 -4.96
CA LEU A 65 2.64 -1.16 -5.34
C LEU A 65 3.31 -1.74 -4.10
N GLY A 66 3.42 -3.08 -4.04
CA GLY A 66 4.13 -3.80 -2.99
C GLY A 66 5.48 -4.30 -3.49
N ILE A 67 6.59 -3.96 -2.82
CA ILE A 67 7.94 -4.43 -3.19
C ILE A 67 8.43 -5.48 -2.19
N CYS A 68 8.96 -6.60 -2.69
CA CYS A 68 9.49 -7.70 -1.89
C CYS A 68 8.44 -8.24 -0.91
N PHE A 69 8.63 -8.09 0.40
CA PHE A 69 7.66 -8.50 1.42
C PHE A 69 6.30 -7.81 1.24
N GLY A 70 6.26 -6.58 0.70
CA GLY A 70 5.00 -5.90 0.36
C GLY A 70 4.12 -6.71 -0.61
N MET A 71 4.73 -7.30 -1.64
CA MET A 71 4.02 -8.18 -2.59
C MET A 71 3.51 -9.46 -1.89
N GLN A 72 4.30 -10.05 -0.99
CA GLN A 72 3.89 -11.23 -0.23
C GLN A 72 2.67 -10.91 0.64
N LEU A 73 2.63 -9.73 1.27
CA LEU A 73 1.49 -9.27 2.04
C LEU A 73 0.25 -9.08 1.17
N THR A 74 0.38 -8.62 -0.08
CA THR A 74 -0.75 -8.53 -1.02
C THR A 74 -1.36 -9.90 -1.28
N VAL A 75 -0.52 -10.92 -1.52
CA VAL A 75 -1.00 -12.30 -1.71
C VAL A 75 -1.70 -12.82 -0.46
N ILE A 76 -1.15 -12.53 0.73
CA ILE A 76 -1.75 -12.92 2.01
C ILE A 76 -3.11 -12.22 2.22
N GLU A 77 -3.21 -10.91 1.95
CA GLU A 77 -4.46 -10.16 2.06
C GLU A 77 -5.52 -10.73 1.12
N TYR A 78 -5.14 -10.96 -0.14
CA TYR A 78 -6.02 -11.56 -1.13
C TYR A 78 -6.53 -12.94 -0.70
N ALA A 79 -5.65 -13.80 -0.16
CA ALA A 79 -6.03 -15.11 0.34
C ALA A 79 -6.92 -15.07 1.60
N ARG A 80 -6.75 -14.06 2.47
CA ARG A 80 -7.60 -13.84 3.65
C ARG A 80 -8.98 -13.30 3.27
N LYS A 81 -9.09 -12.57 2.16
CA LYS A 81 -10.33 -11.98 1.67
C LYS A 81 -11.12 -13.01 0.84
N LYS A 82 -12.44 -13.08 1.02
CA LYS A 82 -13.29 -13.88 0.12
C LYS A 82 -13.16 -13.33 -1.31
N PRO A 83 -13.13 -14.18 -2.36
CA PRO A 83 -12.96 -13.69 -3.73
C PRO A 83 -14.15 -12.81 -4.10
N VAL A 84 -13.94 -11.50 -4.08
CA VAL A 84 -14.83 -10.53 -4.72
C VAL A 84 -14.20 -10.25 -6.06
N SER A 85 -14.94 -10.54 -7.13
CA SER A 85 -14.55 -10.40 -8.53
C SER A 85 -13.72 -9.13 -8.76
N HIS A 86 -12.40 -9.29 -8.91
CA HIS A 86 -11.55 -8.21 -9.40
C HIS A 86 -12.01 -7.89 -10.82
N ARG A 87 -12.56 -6.69 -11.02
CA ARG A 87 -12.60 -6.10 -12.34
C ARG A 87 -11.16 -5.83 -12.71
N CYS A 88 -10.59 -6.72 -13.51
CA CYS A 88 -9.45 -6.40 -14.35
C CYS A 88 -9.85 -5.16 -15.17
N ALA A 89 -9.14 -4.06 -14.97
CA ALA A 89 -9.14 -2.90 -15.84
C ALA A 89 -7.71 -2.72 -16.37
#